data_AF-A0A8C1ZP61-F1
#
_entry.id   AF-A0A8C1ZP61-F1
#
_cell.length_a   1.000
_cell.length_b   1.000
_cell.length_c   1.000
_cell.angle_alpha   90.00
_cell.angle_beta   90.00
_cell.angle_gamma   90.00
#
_symmetry.space_group_name_H-M   'P 1'
#
loop_
_entity.id
_entity.type
_entity.pdbx_description
1 polymer ?
#
loop_
_entity_poly.entity_id
_entity_poly.type
_entity_poly.pdbx_seq_one_letter_code
_entity_poly.pdbx_strand_id
1 'polypeptide(L)'
;MSKKEDSRGKKGSHQTELYAEVPSTCLPIVYSPEYNITFMGLEKLHPFDAGKWGKVIHFLKEEQFITDEVIVLAREASEADLLVVHTARYLNRLKWSLVVATITEIPPLLFLPNFLVQRKVLKPLRTQTGGTIMAGKLAMDRGWAINVGGGFHHCSSDKGGGFCAYADITLAIKFLFERVEGVARATIIDLDAHQGNGHERDFLEDRRVYIMDVYNRHIYPGDGYAKRAIKRKVELDWGTEDMEYLQKVELHSEGALNEVRPDIIIYNAGTDILDGDPLGGLAISPQGIIKRDEIIFRAARRRGIPILMVTSGGYQKKTARIIADSILNLHRQGLIGEEAVEGAGPSHVPLMMSKSVSSGAMFSAI
;
A
#
# COMPACT_ATOMS: atom_id res chain seq x y z
N MET A 1 27.13 -17.90 40.07
CA MET A 1 26.17 -16.98 39.41
C MET A 1 26.28 -17.19 37.90
N SER A 2 25.41 -18.04 37.36
CA SER A 2 25.42 -18.45 35.96
C SER A 2 24.77 -17.38 35.10
N LYS A 3 25.49 -16.88 34.09
CA LYS A 3 24.98 -15.97 33.07
C LYS A 3 24.01 -16.75 32.17
N LYS A 4 22.72 -16.44 32.24
CA LYS A 4 21.75 -16.79 31.19
C LYS A 4 22.04 -15.91 29.99
N GLU A 5 22.62 -16.49 28.94
CA GLU A 5 22.60 -15.93 27.60
C GLU A 5 21.16 -15.96 27.09
N ASP A 6 20.64 -14.78 26.74
CA ASP A 6 19.34 -14.59 26.11
C ASP A 6 19.42 -15.08 24.67
N SER A 7 19.11 -16.36 24.45
CA SER A 7 18.94 -16.96 23.13
C SER A 7 17.66 -16.42 22.47
N ARG A 8 17.70 -15.18 21.96
CA ARG A 8 16.71 -14.72 20.99
C ARG A 8 17.01 -15.41 19.67
N GLY A 9 16.50 -16.63 19.55
CA GLY A 9 16.53 -17.39 18.31
C GLY A 9 15.96 -16.54 17.17
N LYS A 10 16.70 -16.48 16.06
CA LYS A 10 16.15 -16.12 14.75
C LYS A 10 14.91 -16.99 14.55
N LYS A 11 13.71 -16.43 14.77
CA LYS A 11 12.47 -17.05 14.27
C LYS A 11 12.69 -17.17 12.77
N GLY A 12 12.81 -18.40 12.27
CA GLY A 12 12.86 -18.62 10.83
C GLY A 12 11.64 -17.93 10.22
N SER A 13 11.87 -17.09 9.21
CA SER A 13 10.78 -16.44 8.48
C SER A 13 9.83 -17.54 7.99
N HIS A 14 8.54 -17.46 8.30
CA HIS A 14 7.59 -18.46 7.81
C HIS A 14 7.61 -18.47 6.27
N GLN A 15 7.29 -19.60 5.65
CA GLN A 15 7.13 -19.64 4.20
C GLN A 15 5.83 -18.91 3.83
N THR A 16 5.92 -18.02 2.85
CA THR A 16 4.78 -17.23 2.34
C THR A 16 4.56 -17.54 0.87
N GLU A 17 3.30 -17.65 0.46
CA GLU A 17 2.91 -17.84 -0.94
C GLU A 17 2.54 -16.51 -1.64
N LEU A 18 2.64 -15.38 -0.92
CA LEU A 18 2.26 -14.07 -1.43
C LEU A 18 3.24 -13.52 -2.47
N TYR A 19 4.54 -13.84 -2.33
CA TYR A 19 5.58 -13.49 -3.30
C TYR A 19 5.68 -14.53 -4.41
N ALA A 20 4.59 -14.67 -5.17
CA ALA A 20 4.57 -15.52 -6.35
C ALA A 20 5.49 -14.98 -7.45
N GLU A 21 5.98 -15.86 -8.33
CA GLU A 21 6.61 -15.42 -9.56
C GLU A 21 5.59 -14.76 -10.48
N VAL A 22 5.94 -13.62 -11.06
CA VAL A 22 5.08 -12.84 -11.95
C VAL A 22 5.78 -12.68 -13.31
N PRO A 23 5.15 -13.11 -14.41
CA PRO A 23 5.69 -12.92 -15.76
C PRO A 23 6.01 -11.45 -16.04
N SER A 24 7.08 -11.19 -16.82
CA SER A 24 7.45 -9.82 -17.22
C SER A 24 6.39 -9.13 -18.07
N THR A 25 5.52 -9.90 -18.74
CA THR A 25 4.41 -9.41 -19.57
C THR A 25 3.25 -8.84 -18.76
N CYS A 26 3.12 -9.18 -17.47
CA CYS A 26 2.09 -8.60 -16.62
C CYS A 26 2.52 -7.19 -16.22
N LEU A 27 1.59 -6.24 -16.19
CA LEU A 27 1.84 -4.93 -15.60
C LEU A 27 1.85 -5.04 -14.06
N PRO A 28 2.62 -4.21 -13.34
CA PRO A 28 2.62 -4.12 -11.87
C PRO A 28 1.30 -3.64 -11.22
N ILE A 29 0.15 -3.98 -11.80
CA ILE A 29 -1.18 -3.66 -11.31
C ILE A 29 -1.76 -4.92 -10.67
N VAL A 30 -1.99 -4.86 -9.37
CA VAL A 30 -2.43 -5.99 -8.55
C VAL A 30 -3.92 -5.87 -8.25
N TYR A 31 -4.67 -6.94 -8.51
CA TYR A 31 -6.10 -7.02 -8.25
C TYR A 31 -6.57 -8.47 -8.12
N SER A 32 -7.71 -8.69 -7.46
CA SER A 32 -8.46 -9.93 -7.54
C SER A 32 -9.96 -9.64 -7.60
N PRO A 33 -10.75 -10.38 -8.41
CA PRO A 33 -12.21 -10.31 -8.37
C PRO A 33 -12.82 -10.52 -6.98
N GLU A 34 -12.10 -11.20 -6.08
CA GLU A 34 -12.49 -11.41 -4.69
C GLU A 34 -12.40 -10.15 -3.82
N TYR A 35 -11.83 -9.04 -4.30
CA TYR A 35 -11.73 -7.79 -3.54
C TYR A 35 -13.09 -7.21 -3.20
N ASN A 36 -14.07 -7.41 -4.09
CA ASN A 36 -15.38 -6.79 -3.94
C ASN A 36 -16.19 -7.48 -2.84
N ILE A 37 -16.64 -6.70 -1.86
CA ILE A 37 -17.50 -7.21 -0.78
C ILE A 37 -18.95 -7.09 -1.25
N THR A 38 -19.57 -8.22 -1.60
CA THR A 38 -20.98 -8.26 -1.99
C THR A 38 -21.80 -8.91 -0.88
N PHE A 39 -22.83 -8.21 -0.41
CA PHE A 39 -23.68 -8.66 0.68
C PHE A 39 -25.18 -8.49 0.38
N MET A 40 -25.65 -9.16 -0.68
CA MET A 40 -27.08 -9.22 -1.05
C MET A 40 -27.73 -7.82 -1.18
N GLY A 41 -26.96 -6.78 -1.51
CA GLY A 41 -27.42 -5.40 -1.66
C GLY A 41 -27.26 -4.53 -0.41
N LEU A 42 -26.95 -5.10 0.76
CA LEU A 42 -26.74 -4.35 2.00
C LEU A 42 -25.44 -3.55 1.98
N GLU A 43 -24.48 -3.91 1.12
CA GLU A 43 -23.29 -3.09 0.86
C GLU A 43 -23.65 -1.68 0.35
N LYS A 44 -24.83 -1.49 -0.23
CA LYS A 44 -25.32 -0.18 -0.73
C LYS A 44 -25.77 0.76 0.38
N LEU A 45 -25.92 0.27 1.62
CA LEU A 45 -26.30 1.09 2.79
C LEU A 45 -25.09 1.65 3.54
N HIS A 46 -23.87 1.26 3.13
CA HIS A 46 -22.64 1.70 3.74
C HIS A 46 -21.98 2.78 2.85
N PRO A 47 -21.34 3.83 3.42
CA PRO A 47 -20.69 4.86 2.63
C PRO A 47 -19.58 4.31 1.71
N PHE A 48 -18.92 3.23 2.12
CA PHE A 48 -17.91 2.54 1.30
C PHE A 48 -18.53 1.72 0.17
N ASP A 49 -18.25 2.09 -1.08
CA ASP A 49 -18.59 1.32 -2.27
C ASP A 49 -17.72 0.06 -2.36
N ALA A 50 -18.27 -1.03 -1.85
CA ALA A 50 -17.61 -2.33 -1.84
C ALA A 50 -17.35 -2.95 -3.22
N GLY A 51 -17.89 -2.37 -4.30
CA GLY A 51 -17.60 -2.74 -5.69
C GLY A 51 -16.64 -1.80 -6.42
N LYS A 52 -16.06 -0.81 -5.71
CA LYS A 52 -15.18 0.23 -6.27
C LYS A 52 -14.04 -0.37 -7.10
N TRP A 53 -13.40 -1.42 -6.60
CA TRP A 53 -12.20 -2.01 -7.20
C TRP A 53 -12.48 -2.68 -8.54
N GLY A 54 -13.57 -3.45 -8.63
CA GLY A 54 -14.01 -4.03 -9.90
C GLY A 54 -14.35 -2.97 -10.95
N LYS A 55 -14.92 -1.83 -10.53
CA LYS A 55 -15.22 -0.71 -11.45
C LYS A 55 -13.97 -0.03 -11.97
N VAL A 56 -12.93 0.17 -11.15
CA VAL A 56 -11.63 0.69 -11.61
C VAL A 56 -11.06 -0.21 -12.71
N ILE A 57 -10.99 -1.52 -12.46
CA ILE A 57 -10.48 -2.49 -13.43
C ILE A 57 -11.33 -2.48 -14.71
N HIS A 58 -12.65 -2.39 -14.58
CA HIS A 58 -13.54 -2.29 -15.72
C HIS A 58 -13.23 -1.06 -16.59
N PHE A 59 -13.11 0.13 -16.00
CA PHE A 59 -12.76 1.33 -16.74
C PHE A 59 -11.38 1.24 -17.42
N LEU A 60 -10.38 0.67 -16.75
CA LEU A 60 -9.06 0.46 -17.36
C LEU A 60 -9.11 -0.51 -18.56
N LYS A 61 -9.99 -1.52 -18.52
CA LYS A 61 -10.24 -2.43 -19.65
C LYS A 61 -11.01 -1.76 -20.78
N GLU A 62 -12.01 -0.95 -20.46
CA GLU A 62 -12.79 -0.17 -21.46
C GLU A 62 -11.87 0.76 -22.26
N GLU A 63 -10.89 1.37 -21.60
CA GLU A 63 -9.87 2.24 -22.22
C GLU A 63 -8.70 1.45 -22.83
N GLN A 64 -8.83 0.12 -22.92
CA GLN A 64 -7.86 -0.82 -23.53
C GLN A 64 -6.45 -0.75 -22.94
N PHE A 65 -6.31 -0.26 -21.71
CA PHE A 65 -5.00 -0.16 -21.04
C PHE A 65 -4.56 -1.49 -20.43
N ILE A 66 -5.51 -2.29 -19.95
CA ILE A 66 -5.25 -3.62 -19.38
C ILE A 66 -6.22 -4.66 -19.92
N THR A 67 -5.80 -5.91 -19.86
CA THR A 67 -6.62 -7.11 -20.06
C THR A 67 -6.49 -8.05 -18.85
N ASP A 68 -7.27 -9.13 -18.78
CA ASP A 68 -7.17 -10.08 -17.66
C ASP A 68 -5.81 -10.79 -17.60
N GLU A 69 -5.13 -10.95 -18.74
CA GLU A 69 -3.86 -11.67 -18.86
C GLU A 69 -2.65 -10.86 -18.34
N VAL A 70 -2.77 -9.52 -18.32
CA VAL A 70 -1.68 -8.63 -17.92
C VAL A 70 -1.81 -8.13 -16.48
N ILE A 71 -2.91 -8.44 -15.78
CA ILE A 71 -3.10 -8.09 -14.36
C ILE A 71 -2.40 -9.11 -13.48
N VAL A 72 -1.79 -8.66 -12.39
CA VAL A 72 -1.26 -9.57 -11.36
C VAL A 72 -2.37 -9.97 -10.39
N LEU A 73 -2.66 -11.26 -10.32
CA LEU A 73 -3.68 -11.79 -9.42
C LEU A 73 -3.22 -11.74 -7.95
N ALA A 74 -3.98 -11.02 -7.11
CA ALA A 74 -3.74 -10.99 -5.67
C ALA A 74 -4.13 -12.31 -4.97
N ARG A 75 -3.30 -12.73 -4.01
CA ARG A 75 -3.53 -13.92 -3.17
C ARG A 75 -4.00 -13.52 -1.77
N GLU A 76 -4.78 -14.39 -1.13
CA GLU A 76 -5.22 -14.21 0.26
C GLU A 76 -4.03 -14.30 1.22
N ALA A 77 -3.84 -13.31 2.09
CA ALA A 77 -2.88 -13.40 3.19
C ALA A 77 -3.30 -14.48 4.19
N SER A 78 -2.42 -15.45 4.44
CA SER A 78 -2.65 -16.51 5.42
C SER A 78 -2.57 -15.98 6.86
N GLU A 79 -3.05 -16.76 7.83
CA GLU A 79 -2.89 -16.40 9.25
C GLU A 79 -1.40 -16.25 9.63
N ALA A 80 -0.52 -17.06 9.05
CA ALA A 80 0.93 -16.95 9.28
C ALA A 80 1.51 -15.64 8.71
N ASP A 81 1.03 -15.19 7.54
CA ASP A 81 1.41 -13.90 6.97
C ASP A 81 0.95 -12.75 7.87
N LEU A 82 -0.30 -12.79 8.33
CA LEU A 82 -0.86 -11.77 9.20
C LEU A 82 -0.12 -11.68 10.55
N LEU A 83 0.35 -12.80 11.09
CA LEU A 83 1.10 -12.87 12.36
C LEU A 83 2.49 -12.21 12.32
N VAL A 84 2.97 -11.79 11.15
CA VAL A 84 4.21 -10.98 11.04
C VAL A 84 4.04 -9.63 11.75
N VAL A 85 2.85 -9.04 11.64
CA VAL A 85 2.53 -7.75 12.27
C VAL A 85 1.48 -7.92 13.35
N HIS A 86 0.41 -8.67 13.07
CA HIS A 86 -0.71 -8.74 13.98
C HIS A 86 -0.45 -9.63 15.18
N THR A 87 -0.94 -9.18 16.34
CA THR A 87 -0.93 -10.03 17.53
C THR A 87 -1.92 -11.19 17.34
N ALA A 88 -1.55 -12.39 17.79
CA ALA A 88 -2.46 -13.54 17.80
C ALA A 88 -3.75 -13.23 18.59
N ARG A 89 -3.65 -12.40 19.63
CA ARG A 89 -4.81 -11.90 20.39
C ARG A 89 -5.78 -11.14 19.48
N TYR A 90 -5.30 -10.20 18.67
CA TYR A 90 -6.13 -9.43 17.76
C TYR A 90 -6.76 -10.30 16.67
N LEU A 91 -5.99 -11.18 16.02
CA LEU A 91 -6.53 -12.09 15.00
C LEU A 91 -7.61 -13.02 15.58
N ASN A 92 -7.44 -13.49 16.82
CA ASN A 92 -8.49 -14.26 17.50
C ASN A 92 -9.75 -13.44 17.80
N ARG A 93 -9.65 -12.12 18.00
CA ARG A 93 -10.84 -11.25 18.15
C ARG A 93 -11.62 -11.10 16.85
N LEU A 94 -10.94 -11.06 15.69
CA LEU A 94 -11.60 -11.00 14.37
C LEU A 94 -12.46 -12.22 14.05
N LYS A 95 -12.33 -13.32 14.81
CA LYS A 95 -13.24 -14.48 14.71
C LYS A 95 -14.67 -14.16 15.17
N TRP A 96 -14.90 -13.05 15.86
CA TRP A 96 -16.22 -12.65 16.35
C TRP A 96 -16.89 -11.60 15.45
N SER A 97 -18.11 -11.87 14.99
CA SER A 97 -18.85 -10.96 14.10
C SER A 97 -19.06 -9.57 14.71
N LEU A 98 -19.20 -9.48 16.04
CA LEU A 98 -19.29 -8.21 16.77
C LEU A 98 -18.07 -7.32 16.53
N VAL A 99 -16.87 -7.90 16.59
CA VAL A 99 -15.63 -7.14 16.38
C VAL A 99 -15.54 -6.67 14.94
N VAL A 100 -15.88 -7.54 13.97
CA VAL A 100 -15.87 -7.18 12.55
C VAL A 100 -16.88 -6.07 12.26
N ALA A 101 -18.12 -6.20 12.75
CA ALA A 101 -19.18 -5.21 12.58
C ALA A 101 -18.80 -3.83 13.12
N THR A 102 -18.11 -3.77 14.27
CA THR A 102 -17.59 -2.53 14.83
C THR A 102 -16.47 -1.93 13.98
N ILE A 103 -15.52 -2.73 13.51
CA ILE A 103 -14.38 -2.25 12.70
C ILE A 103 -14.85 -1.73 11.34
N THR A 104 -15.76 -2.46 10.69
CA THR A 104 -16.29 -2.10 9.38
C THR A 104 -17.43 -1.11 9.45
N GLU A 105 -17.92 -0.77 10.64
CA GLU A 105 -19.12 0.08 10.86
C GLU A 105 -20.36 -0.40 10.08
N ILE A 106 -20.56 -1.72 10.02
CA ILE A 106 -21.73 -2.34 9.40
C ILE A 106 -22.49 -3.12 10.49
N PRO A 107 -23.36 -2.46 11.29
CA PRO A 107 -24.16 -3.11 12.32
C PRO A 107 -24.93 -4.35 11.85
N PRO A 108 -25.49 -4.40 10.62
CA PRO A 108 -26.17 -5.61 10.12
C PRO A 108 -25.33 -6.89 10.12
N LEU A 109 -23.99 -6.81 10.10
CA LEU A 109 -23.12 -8.00 10.15
C LEU A 109 -23.30 -8.82 11.44
N LEU A 110 -23.82 -8.22 12.52
CA LEU A 110 -24.11 -8.88 13.78
C LEU A 110 -25.12 -10.02 13.64
N PHE A 111 -26.07 -9.88 12.72
CA PHE A 111 -27.17 -10.83 12.54
C PHE A 111 -26.84 -11.92 11.54
N LEU A 112 -25.63 -11.90 10.97
CA LEU A 112 -25.21 -12.89 9.99
C LEU A 112 -24.52 -14.08 10.64
N PRO A 113 -24.73 -15.29 10.09
CA PRO A 113 -23.89 -16.43 10.41
C PRO A 113 -22.40 -16.07 10.28
N ASN A 114 -21.62 -16.31 11.33
CA ASN A 114 -20.23 -15.87 11.42
C ASN A 114 -19.39 -16.32 10.22
N PHE A 115 -19.58 -17.55 9.72
CA PHE A 115 -18.86 -18.05 8.55
C PHE A 115 -19.07 -17.19 7.30
N LEU A 116 -20.23 -16.53 7.15
CA LEU A 116 -20.47 -15.58 6.06
C LEU A 116 -19.68 -14.30 6.27
N VAL A 117 -19.62 -13.76 7.48
CA VAL A 117 -18.78 -12.59 7.80
C VAL A 117 -17.32 -12.88 7.50
N GLN A 118 -16.81 -14.03 7.95
CA GLN A 118 -15.43 -14.47 7.68
C GLN A 118 -15.16 -14.57 6.17
N ARG A 119 -16.06 -15.18 5.41
CA ARG A 119 -15.86 -15.46 3.98
C ARG A 119 -16.16 -14.27 3.06
N LYS A 120 -17.14 -13.43 3.38
CA LYS A 120 -17.63 -12.35 2.52
C LYS A 120 -17.08 -10.99 2.88
N VAL A 121 -16.56 -10.80 4.09
CA VAL A 121 -15.97 -9.53 4.54
C VAL A 121 -14.47 -9.71 4.77
N LEU A 122 -14.08 -10.59 5.68
CA LEU A 122 -12.66 -10.68 6.08
C LEU A 122 -11.77 -11.30 5.01
N LYS A 123 -12.22 -12.33 4.28
CA LYS A 123 -11.44 -12.91 3.18
C LYS A 123 -11.10 -11.86 2.09
N PRO A 124 -12.05 -11.08 1.54
CA PRO A 124 -11.72 -9.98 0.63
C PRO A 124 -10.66 -9.00 1.17
N LEU A 125 -10.75 -8.63 2.46
CA LEU A 125 -9.77 -7.74 3.09
C LEU A 125 -8.39 -8.42 3.23
N ARG A 126 -8.33 -9.73 3.49
CA ARG A 126 -7.07 -10.50 3.48
C ARG A 126 -6.48 -10.63 2.07
N THR A 127 -7.30 -10.75 1.03
CA THR A 127 -6.84 -10.76 -0.37
C THR A 127 -6.32 -9.39 -0.79
N GLN A 128 -6.96 -8.29 -0.35
CA GLN A 128 -6.43 -6.94 -0.53
C GLN A 128 -5.08 -6.77 0.19
N THR A 129 -4.98 -7.26 1.42
CA THR A 129 -3.73 -7.25 2.21
C THR A 129 -2.59 -7.99 1.50
N GLY A 130 -2.86 -9.21 1.00
CA GLY A 130 -1.89 -9.96 0.22
C GLY A 130 -1.51 -9.28 -1.08
N GLY A 131 -2.45 -8.56 -1.71
CA GLY A 131 -2.18 -7.70 -2.85
C GLY A 131 -1.24 -6.54 -2.55
N THR A 132 -1.42 -5.85 -1.41
CA THR A 132 -0.52 -4.76 -0.98
C THR A 132 0.90 -5.28 -0.74
N ILE A 133 1.03 -6.46 -0.11
CA ILE A 133 2.33 -7.13 0.11
C ILE A 133 2.99 -7.46 -1.24
N MET A 134 2.26 -8.10 -2.16
CA MET A 134 2.76 -8.44 -3.50
C MET A 134 3.15 -7.20 -4.31
N ALA A 135 2.32 -6.16 -4.29
CA ALA A 135 2.58 -4.91 -4.98
C ALA A 135 3.84 -4.23 -4.43
N GLY A 136 4.09 -4.28 -3.12
CA GLY A 136 5.35 -3.80 -2.53
C GLY A 136 6.58 -4.50 -3.13
N LYS A 137 6.53 -5.83 -3.30
CA LYS A 137 7.61 -6.57 -3.98
C LYS A 137 7.74 -6.17 -5.44
N LEU A 138 6.63 -6.06 -6.17
CA LEU A 138 6.65 -5.65 -7.58
C LEU A 138 7.20 -4.23 -7.76
N ALA A 139 6.92 -3.30 -6.84
CA ALA A 139 7.49 -1.96 -6.87
C ALA A 139 9.01 -2.01 -6.77
N MET A 140 9.57 -2.84 -5.88
CA MET A 140 11.01 -3.05 -5.79
C MET A 140 11.59 -3.68 -7.06
N ASP A 141 10.91 -4.71 -7.59
CA ASP A 141 11.40 -5.45 -8.76
C ASP A 141 11.29 -4.64 -10.07
N ARG A 142 10.33 -3.70 -10.17
CA ARG A 142 9.92 -3.07 -11.44
C ARG A 142 9.84 -1.53 -11.37
N GLY A 143 10.23 -0.94 -10.26
CA GLY A 143 10.24 0.51 -10.01
C GLY A 143 8.88 1.12 -9.63
N TRP A 144 7.77 0.44 -9.90
CA TRP A 144 6.44 0.88 -9.47
C TRP A 144 5.47 -0.29 -9.36
N ALA A 145 4.44 -0.14 -8.53
CA ALA A 145 3.28 -1.02 -8.51
C ALA A 145 2.05 -0.31 -7.94
N ILE A 146 0.88 -0.79 -8.34
CA ILE A 146 -0.41 -0.29 -7.85
C ILE A 146 -1.23 -1.49 -7.38
N ASN A 147 -1.56 -1.54 -6.10
CA ASN A 147 -2.67 -2.38 -5.65
C ASN A 147 -3.96 -1.57 -5.77
N VAL A 148 -4.91 -2.05 -6.57
CA VAL A 148 -6.14 -1.28 -6.85
C VAL A 148 -7.05 -1.18 -5.62
N GLY A 149 -6.83 -2.00 -4.58
CA GLY A 149 -7.45 -1.87 -3.26
C GLY A 149 -6.42 -1.65 -2.14
N GLY A 150 -6.75 -2.11 -0.92
CA GLY A 150 -5.88 -1.94 0.24
C GLY A 150 -5.84 -0.50 0.75
N GLY A 151 -4.75 -0.13 1.43
CA GLY A 151 -4.60 1.17 2.07
C GLY A 151 -5.35 1.24 3.40
N PHE A 152 -5.30 0.18 4.18
CA PHE A 152 -6.01 0.03 5.44
C PHE A 152 -5.29 0.75 6.59
N HIS A 153 -5.08 2.06 6.41
CA HIS A 153 -4.19 2.90 7.22
C HIS A 153 -4.63 3.10 8.67
N HIS A 154 -5.88 2.77 9.03
CA HIS A 154 -6.39 2.86 10.41
C HIS A 154 -6.13 1.60 11.25
N CYS A 155 -5.77 0.48 10.63
CA CYS A 155 -5.47 -0.74 11.38
C CYS A 155 -4.01 -0.75 11.85
N SER A 156 -3.81 -0.98 13.15
CA SER A 156 -2.50 -1.29 13.75
C SER A 156 -2.37 -2.80 13.98
N SER A 157 -1.18 -3.23 14.42
CA SER A 157 -0.85 -4.60 14.82
C SER A 157 -1.84 -5.26 15.79
N ASP A 158 -2.53 -4.50 16.65
CA ASP A 158 -3.44 -5.05 17.65
C ASP A 158 -4.86 -4.46 17.68
N LYS A 159 -5.18 -3.57 16.73
CA LYS A 159 -6.47 -2.88 16.67
C LYS A 159 -6.85 -2.51 15.24
N GLY A 160 -8.10 -2.80 14.86
CA GLY A 160 -8.73 -2.27 13.65
C GLY A 160 -9.67 -1.10 13.95
N GLY A 161 -10.09 -0.39 12.90
CA GLY A 161 -11.01 0.76 12.97
C GLY A 161 -11.11 1.45 11.62
N GLY A 162 -12.08 2.36 11.43
CA GLY A 162 -12.22 3.14 10.19
C GLY A 162 -12.24 2.27 8.92
N PHE A 163 -13.03 1.20 8.93
CA PHE A 163 -13.13 0.21 7.84
C PHE A 163 -11.90 -0.69 7.63
N CYS A 164 -10.84 -0.51 8.42
CA CYS A 164 -9.56 -1.21 8.29
C CYS A 164 -9.45 -2.37 9.28
N ALA A 165 -9.50 -3.61 8.79
CA ALA A 165 -9.38 -4.81 9.63
C ALA A 165 -7.96 -5.40 9.71
N TYR A 166 -7.11 -5.12 8.72
CA TYR A 166 -5.75 -5.63 8.65
C TYR A 166 -4.78 -4.49 8.31
N ALA A 167 -3.60 -4.48 8.90
CA ALA A 167 -2.60 -3.43 8.76
C ALA A 167 -1.74 -3.68 7.51
N ASP A 168 -2.34 -3.59 6.33
CA ASP A 168 -1.71 -4.00 5.07
C ASP A 168 -0.45 -3.18 4.70
N ILE A 169 -0.46 -1.86 4.94
CA ILE A 169 0.71 -0.99 4.78
C ILE A 169 1.84 -1.44 5.72
N THR A 170 1.54 -1.65 7.01
CA THR A 170 2.54 -2.13 7.99
C THR A 170 3.10 -3.50 7.57
N LEU A 171 2.23 -4.43 7.17
CA LEU A 171 2.61 -5.77 6.70
C LEU A 171 3.52 -5.69 5.48
N ALA A 172 3.15 -4.91 4.46
CA ALA A 172 3.98 -4.76 3.25
C ALA A 172 5.38 -4.25 3.59
N ILE A 173 5.51 -3.21 4.43
CA ILE A 173 6.81 -2.69 4.85
C ILE A 173 7.62 -3.74 5.63
N LYS A 174 7.00 -4.44 6.59
CA LYS A 174 7.72 -5.48 7.37
C LYS A 174 8.16 -6.65 6.49
N PHE A 175 7.31 -7.09 5.55
CA PHE A 175 7.68 -8.11 4.57
C PHE A 175 8.87 -7.68 3.71
N LEU A 176 8.87 -6.43 3.23
CA LEU A 176 9.98 -5.89 2.46
C LEU A 176 11.29 -5.88 3.27
N PHE A 177 11.26 -5.36 4.50
CA PHE A 177 12.44 -5.32 5.38
C PHE A 177 12.98 -6.70 5.75
N GLU A 178 12.13 -7.72 5.84
CA GLU A 178 12.54 -9.06 6.25
C GLU A 178 12.95 -9.96 5.08
N ARG A 179 12.43 -9.70 3.87
CA ARG A 179 12.47 -10.67 2.76
C ARG A 179 13.02 -10.13 1.45
N VAL A 180 13.17 -8.82 1.31
CA VAL A 180 13.73 -8.22 0.10
C VAL A 180 15.08 -7.61 0.44
N GLU A 181 16.14 -8.15 -0.19
CA GLU A 181 17.50 -7.69 0.04
C GLU A 181 17.65 -6.22 -0.37
N GLY A 182 18.38 -5.45 0.44
CA GLY A 182 18.64 -4.04 0.19
C GLY A 182 17.55 -3.06 0.65
N VAL A 183 16.37 -3.54 1.10
CA VAL A 183 15.33 -2.65 1.63
C VAL A 183 15.52 -2.45 3.14
N ALA A 184 15.94 -1.25 3.52
CA ALA A 184 16.20 -0.88 4.92
C ALA A 184 15.39 0.33 5.39
N ARG A 185 14.89 1.16 4.47
CA ARG A 185 14.13 2.38 4.75
C ARG A 185 12.93 2.55 3.83
N ALA A 186 11.79 2.91 4.40
CA ALA A 186 10.56 3.22 3.66
C ALA A 186 10.06 4.61 4.02
N THR A 187 9.46 5.30 3.05
CA THR A 187 8.70 6.52 3.31
C THR A 187 7.23 6.25 3.02
N ILE A 188 6.37 6.48 4.01
CA ILE A 188 4.92 6.52 3.81
C ILE A 188 4.55 7.96 3.46
N ILE A 189 3.85 8.13 2.34
CA ILE A 189 3.16 9.37 1.99
C ILE A 189 1.68 9.04 2.02
N ASP A 190 0.99 9.48 3.08
CA ASP A 190 -0.45 9.31 3.22
C ASP A 190 -1.18 10.59 2.82
N LEU A 191 -2.00 10.50 1.76
CA LEU A 191 -2.81 11.59 1.23
C LEU A 191 -4.31 11.26 1.22
N ASP A 192 -4.73 10.28 2.03
CA ASP A 192 -6.13 10.11 2.42
C ASP A 192 -6.60 11.29 3.28
N ALA A 193 -7.91 11.60 3.25
CA ALA A 193 -8.43 12.72 4.04
C ALA A 193 -8.28 12.51 5.54
N HIS A 194 -8.23 11.26 6.00
CA HIS A 194 -8.11 10.88 7.40
C HIS A 194 -6.66 10.62 7.79
N GLN A 195 -6.33 10.90 9.06
CA GLN A 195 -5.02 10.55 9.62
C GLN A 195 -4.83 9.03 9.65
N GLY A 196 -3.69 8.55 9.15
CA GLY A 196 -3.31 7.13 9.07
C GLY A 196 -2.84 6.52 10.40
N ASN A 197 -3.63 6.67 11.47
CA ASN A 197 -3.23 6.34 12.84
C ASN A 197 -2.80 4.88 13.10
N GLY A 198 -3.17 3.94 12.25
CA GLY A 198 -2.79 2.53 12.36
C GLY A 198 -1.29 2.31 12.14
N HIS A 199 -0.79 2.69 10.96
CA HIS A 199 0.63 2.56 10.64
C HIS A 199 1.50 3.53 11.45
N GLU A 200 0.98 4.70 11.81
CA GLU A 200 1.65 5.61 12.74
C GLU A 200 1.93 4.97 14.10
N ARG A 201 0.96 4.24 14.66
CA ARG A 201 1.15 3.51 15.93
C ARG A 201 2.20 2.41 15.80
N ASP A 202 2.14 1.65 14.71
CA ASP A 202 3.05 0.52 14.49
C ASP A 202 4.51 0.97 14.26
N PHE A 203 4.73 2.15 13.70
CA PHE A 203 6.05 2.69 13.37
C PHE A 203 6.53 3.84 14.28
N LEU A 204 5.78 4.17 15.33
CA LEU A 204 6.08 5.28 16.24
C LEU A 204 7.55 5.33 16.71
N GLU A 205 8.14 4.18 16.99
CA GLU A 205 9.54 4.04 17.47
C GLU A 205 10.50 3.46 16.40
N ASP A 206 10.02 3.17 15.19
CA ASP A 206 10.83 2.56 14.12
C ASP A 206 11.40 3.62 13.17
N ARG A 207 12.64 4.03 13.43
CA ARG A 207 13.34 5.08 12.64
C ARG A 207 13.63 4.70 11.18
N ARG A 208 13.37 3.45 10.78
CA ARG A 208 13.48 3.02 9.38
C ARG A 208 12.31 3.51 8.53
N VAL A 209 11.20 3.91 9.16
CA VAL A 209 10.02 4.41 8.46
C VAL A 209 9.85 5.90 8.71
N TYR A 210 9.82 6.66 7.62
CA TYR A 210 9.48 8.07 7.64
C TYR A 210 8.03 8.24 7.23
N ILE A 211 7.26 9.03 7.99
CA ILE A 211 5.83 9.26 7.71
C ILE A 211 5.60 10.72 7.39
N MET A 212 5.05 10.96 6.19
CA MET A 212 4.37 12.18 5.82
C MET A 212 2.87 11.88 5.75
N ASP A 213 2.06 12.70 6.42
CA ASP A 213 0.61 12.57 6.42
C ASP A 213 -0.03 13.95 6.18
N VAL A 214 -0.97 14.00 5.24
CA VAL A 214 -1.70 15.19 4.79
C VAL A 214 -3.20 14.95 4.91
N TYR A 215 -3.79 15.37 6.02
CA TYR A 215 -5.16 15.02 6.38
C TYR A 215 -5.97 16.22 6.89
N ASN A 216 -7.29 16.11 6.85
CA ASN A 216 -8.21 17.05 7.47
C ASN A 216 -8.19 16.86 9.00
N ARG A 217 -7.73 17.87 9.74
CA ARG A 217 -7.53 17.74 11.21
C ARG A 217 -8.80 17.64 12.03
N HIS A 218 -9.96 17.90 11.42
CA HIS A 218 -11.24 18.00 12.11
C HIS A 218 -12.07 16.71 12.06
N ILE A 219 -11.60 15.68 11.34
CA ILE A 219 -12.30 14.41 11.18
C ILE A 219 -11.62 13.26 11.94
N TYR A 220 -12.27 12.10 11.96
CA TYR A 220 -11.73 10.87 12.54
C TYR A 220 -10.27 10.65 12.09
N PRO A 221 -9.36 10.18 12.97
CA PRO A 221 -9.56 9.60 14.30
C PRO A 221 -9.24 10.51 15.49
N GLY A 222 -8.64 11.68 15.28
CA GLY A 222 -8.20 12.57 16.38
C GLY A 222 -7.12 11.95 17.29
N ASP A 223 -6.28 11.04 16.77
CA ASP A 223 -5.35 10.23 17.56
C ASP A 223 -4.02 10.96 17.82
N GLY A 224 -4.01 11.83 18.83
CA GLY A 224 -2.83 12.65 19.18
C GLY A 224 -1.59 11.87 19.60
N TYR A 225 -1.74 10.62 20.08
CA TYR A 225 -0.60 9.77 20.44
C TYR A 225 0.12 9.26 19.19
N ALA A 226 -0.66 8.79 18.21
CA ALA A 226 -0.16 8.28 16.93
C ALA A 226 0.52 9.39 16.10
N LYS A 227 -0.02 10.62 16.12
CA LYS A 227 0.54 11.81 15.44
C LYS A 227 2.03 12.08 15.73
N ARG A 228 2.59 11.57 16.83
CA ARG A 228 4.01 11.72 17.19
C ARG A 228 4.94 10.94 16.26
N ALA A 229 4.42 9.95 15.52
CA ALA A 229 5.15 9.19 14.52
C ALA A 229 5.38 10.02 13.24
N ILE A 230 4.45 10.93 12.92
CA ILE A 230 4.49 11.76 11.72
C ILE A 230 5.67 12.71 11.77
N LYS A 231 6.62 12.55 10.84
CA LYS A 231 7.79 13.43 10.71
C LYS A 231 7.46 14.70 9.96
N ARG A 232 6.59 14.60 8.96
CA ARG A 232 6.08 15.74 8.20
C ARG A 232 4.56 15.74 8.18
N LYS A 233 4.00 16.45 9.15
CA LYS A 233 2.56 16.55 9.38
C LYS A 233 2.00 17.78 8.69
N VAL A 234 1.00 17.60 7.84
CA VAL A 234 0.30 18.68 7.14
C VAL A 234 -1.18 18.59 7.49
N GLU A 235 -1.63 19.51 8.32
CA GLU A 235 -3.03 19.56 8.74
C GLU A 235 -3.81 20.54 7.84
N LEU A 236 -4.86 20.02 7.21
CA LEU A 236 -5.77 20.75 6.34
C LEU A 236 -7.05 21.16 7.08
N ASP A 237 -7.66 22.24 6.63
CA ASP A 237 -8.96 22.70 7.10
C ASP A 237 -10.09 22.24 6.18
N TRP A 238 -11.32 22.27 6.70
CA TRP A 238 -12.54 22.02 5.93
C TRP A 238 -12.57 22.85 4.65
N GLY A 239 -12.96 22.22 3.55
CA GLY A 239 -13.11 22.90 2.26
C GLY A 239 -11.80 23.37 1.63
N THR A 240 -10.64 22.85 2.06
CA THR A 240 -9.38 23.10 1.32
C THR A 240 -9.57 22.71 -0.15
N GLU A 241 -9.24 23.62 -1.06
CA GLU A 241 -9.39 23.47 -2.51
C GLU A 241 -8.06 23.12 -3.21
N ASP A 242 -8.13 22.81 -4.50
CA ASP A 242 -7.03 22.32 -5.34
C ASP A 242 -5.71 23.09 -5.18
N MET A 243 -5.73 24.42 -5.29
CA MET A 243 -4.49 25.21 -5.35
C MET A 243 -3.70 25.09 -4.04
N GLU A 244 -4.36 25.27 -2.90
CA GLU A 244 -3.72 25.15 -1.59
C GLU A 244 -3.26 23.72 -1.33
N TYR A 245 -4.12 22.74 -1.63
CA TYR A 245 -3.83 21.33 -1.43
C TYR A 245 -2.61 20.87 -2.23
N LEU A 246 -2.59 21.13 -3.55
CA LEU A 246 -1.51 20.69 -4.43
C LEU A 246 -0.18 21.37 -4.09
N GLN A 247 -0.19 22.66 -3.73
CA GLN A 247 1.00 23.36 -3.26
C GLN A 247 1.58 22.71 -1.99
N LYS A 248 0.72 22.37 -1.02
CA LYS A 248 1.13 21.67 0.19
C LYS A 248 1.67 20.28 -0.13
N VAL A 249 0.98 19.49 -0.95
CA VAL A 249 1.44 18.15 -1.34
C VAL A 249 2.81 18.20 -2.01
N GLU A 250 3.01 19.08 -2.99
CA GLU A 250 4.28 19.21 -3.70
C GLU A 250 5.41 19.65 -2.76
N LEU A 251 5.22 20.75 -2.01
CA LEU A 251 6.21 21.26 -1.06
C LEU A 251 6.61 20.20 -0.04
N HIS A 252 5.62 19.50 0.53
CA HIS A 252 5.88 18.57 1.60
C HIS A 252 6.43 17.22 1.13
N SER A 253 5.98 16.70 -0.01
CA SER A 253 6.53 15.47 -0.58
C SER A 253 7.99 15.64 -1.02
N GLU A 254 8.31 16.76 -1.67
CA GLU A 254 9.71 17.10 -2.01
C GLU A 254 10.57 17.24 -0.76
N GLY A 255 10.06 17.92 0.28
CA GLY A 255 10.77 18.05 1.54
C GLY A 255 11.00 16.71 2.25
N ALA A 256 9.99 15.83 2.30
CA ALA A 256 10.14 14.48 2.86
C ALA A 256 11.26 13.71 2.14
N LEU A 257 11.21 13.68 0.81
CA LEU A 257 12.18 12.94 -0.01
C LEU A 257 13.59 13.57 -0.06
N ASN A 258 13.74 14.81 0.43
CA ASN A 258 15.04 15.47 0.61
C ASN A 258 15.62 15.20 2.00
N GLU A 259 14.79 15.07 3.04
CA GLU A 259 15.23 14.71 4.40
C GLU A 259 15.64 13.24 4.52
N VAL A 260 14.92 12.37 3.81
CA VAL A 260 15.16 10.92 3.77
C VAL A 260 15.24 10.49 2.31
N ARG A 261 16.32 9.80 1.95
CA ARG A 261 16.32 8.89 0.80
C ARG A 261 15.78 7.53 1.26
N PRO A 262 14.52 7.16 0.94
CA PRO A 262 14.01 5.82 1.17
C PRO A 262 14.44 4.87 0.05
N ASP A 263 14.35 3.57 0.33
CA ASP A 263 14.49 2.52 -0.69
C ASP A 263 13.16 2.29 -1.41
N ILE A 264 12.03 2.64 -0.77
CA ILE A 264 10.68 2.57 -1.35
C ILE A 264 9.75 3.65 -0.77
N ILE A 265 8.83 4.15 -1.60
CA ILE A 265 7.69 4.96 -1.19
C ILE A 265 6.44 4.07 -1.10
N ILE A 266 5.75 4.09 0.03
CA ILE A 266 4.38 3.59 0.15
C ILE A 266 3.43 4.77 0.08
N TYR A 267 2.72 4.89 -1.02
CA TYR A 267 1.82 5.98 -1.31
C TYR A 267 0.36 5.56 -1.08
N ASN A 268 -0.26 6.11 -0.04
CA ASN A 268 -1.68 5.92 0.24
C ASN A 268 -2.50 7.03 -0.44
N ALA A 269 -3.18 6.68 -1.52
CA ALA A 269 -3.80 7.62 -2.45
C ALA A 269 -5.33 7.72 -2.28
N GLY A 270 -5.80 7.82 -1.03
CA GLY A 270 -7.22 7.94 -0.68
C GLY A 270 -7.93 9.04 -1.46
N THR A 271 -9.14 8.78 -1.96
CA THR A 271 -9.88 9.74 -2.82
C THR A 271 -11.04 10.42 -2.10
N ASP A 272 -11.14 10.26 -0.80
CA ASP A 272 -12.11 10.92 0.06
C ASP A 272 -11.81 12.41 0.28
N ILE A 273 -10.67 12.92 -0.20
CA ILE A 273 -10.41 14.35 -0.33
C ILE A 273 -11.30 15.03 -1.40
N LEU A 274 -12.03 14.26 -2.21
CA LEU A 274 -12.86 14.74 -3.31
C LEU A 274 -14.00 15.64 -2.82
N ASP A 275 -14.25 16.72 -3.53
CA ASP A 275 -15.39 17.60 -3.29
C ASP A 275 -16.72 16.82 -3.26
N GLY A 276 -17.48 17.06 -2.19
CA GLY A 276 -18.73 16.38 -1.86
C GLY A 276 -18.59 14.98 -1.26
N ASP A 277 -17.37 14.55 -0.89
CA ASP A 277 -17.20 13.27 -0.20
C ASP A 277 -17.82 13.34 1.21
N PRO A 278 -18.63 12.33 1.62
CA PRO A 278 -19.38 12.38 2.86
C PRO A 278 -18.51 12.33 4.13
N LEU A 279 -17.24 11.91 4.03
CA LEU A 279 -16.37 11.68 5.19
C LEU A 279 -15.14 12.60 5.21
N GLY A 280 -14.55 12.90 4.06
CA GLY A 280 -13.25 13.61 4.02
C GLY A 280 -13.30 15.13 4.20
N GLY A 281 -14.40 15.80 3.80
CA GLY A 281 -14.60 17.22 4.15
C GLY A 281 -13.71 18.25 3.47
N LEU A 282 -13.00 17.86 2.40
CA LEU A 282 -12.21 18.75 1.57
C LEU A 282 -12.96 19.07 0.27
N ALA A 283 -12.43 19.99 -0.54
CA ALA A 283 -13.06 20.48 -1.76
C ALA A 283 -12.15 20.27 -2.99
N ILE A 284 -11.48 19.11 -3.08
CA ILE A 284 -10.55 18.81 -4.18
C ILE A 284 -11.32 18.33 -5.39
N SER A 285 -11.02 18.87 -6.57
CA SER A 285 -11.65 18.46 -7.83
C SER A 285 -11.12 17.09 -8.31
N PRO A 286 -11.83 16.42 -9.22
CA PRO A 286 -11.31 15.22 -9.90
C PRO A 286 -9.92 15.45 -10.53
N GLN A 287 -9.72 16.61 -11.17
CA GLN A 287 -8.45 17.00 -11.77
C GLN A 287 -7.37 17.23 -10.71
N GLY A 288 -7.73 17.79 -9.55
CA GLY A 288 -6.85 17.93 -8.40
C GLY A 288 -6.31 16.58 -7.93
N ILE A 289 -7.16 15.55 -7.82
CA ILE A 289 -6.75 14.19 -7.44
C ILE A 289 -5.80 13.59 -8.48
N ILE A 290 -6.14 13.68 -9.78
CA ILE A 290 -5.27 13.19 -10.86
C ILE A 290 -3.91 13.89 -10.83
N LYS A 291 -3.90 15.20 -10.57
CA LYS A 291 -2.67 15.99 -10.50
C LYS A 291 -1.83 15.65 -9.27
N ARG A 292 -2.47 15.40 -8.12
CA ARG A 292 -1.82 14.94 -6.89
C ARG A 292 -1.03 13.66 -7.13
N ASP A 293 -1.66 12.65 -7.74
CA ASP A 293 -1.01 11.37 -8.00
C ASP A 293 0.18 11.55 -8.96
N GLU A 294 0.03 12.40 -9.99
CA GLU A 294 1.12 12.76 -10.91
C GLU A 294 2.31 13.41 -10.19
N ILE A 295 2.06 14.33 -9.24
CA ILE A 295 3.11 14.99 -8.46
C ILE A 295 3.96 13.95 -7.72
N ILE A 296 3.31 13.01 -7.02
CA ILE A 296 4.00 11.99 -6.23
C ILE A 296 4.81 11.03 -7.13
N PHE A 297 4.21 10.52 -8.21
CA PHE A 297 4.92 9.65 -9.15
C PHE A 297 6.08 10.36 -9.86
N ARG A 298 5.92 11.64 -10.20
CA ARG A 298 7.01 12.45 -10.78
C ARG A 298 8.14 12.65 -9.77
N ALA A 299 7.83 12.88 -8.49
CA ALA A 299 8.83 13.02 -7.43
C ALA A 299 9.60 11.72 -7.19
N ALA A 300 8.91 10.57 -7.17
CA ALA A 300 9.51 9.25 -7.05
C ALA A 300 10.43 8.93 -8.25
N ARG A 301 9.91 9.09 -9.46
CA ARG A 301 10.64 8.79 -10.71
C ARG A 301 11.89 9.64 -10.89
N ARG A 302 11.82 10.96 -10.63
CA ARG A 302 12.99 11.86 -10.72
C ARG A 302 14.15 11.41 -9.83
N ARG A 303 13.86 10.70 -8.74
CA ARG A 303 14.84 10.21 -7.77
C ARG A 303 15.19 8.74 -7.97
N GLY A 304 14.56 8.06 -8.92
CA GLY A 304 14.71 6.62 -9.12
C GLY A 304 14.28 5.80 -7.90
N ILE A 305 13.25 6.25 -7.16
CA ILE A 305 12.75 5.58 -5.97
C ILE A 305 11.54 4.70 -6.36
N PRO A 306 11.59 3.38 -6.09
CA PRO A 306 10.44 2.50 -6.18
C PRO A 306 9.19 3.02 -5.47
N ILE A 307 8.02 2.90 -6.08
CA ILE A 307 6.76 3.36 -5.49
C ILE A 307 5.66 2.29 -5.52
N LEU A 308 5.10 1.99 -4.35
CA LEU A 308 3.86 1.26 -4.19
C LEU A 308 2.71 2.25 -3.99
N MET A 309 1.69 2.22 -4.84
CA MET A 309 0.42 2.94 -4.63
C MET A 309 -0.67 1.99 -4.15
N VAL A 310 -1.43 2.42 -3.14
CA VAL A 310 -2.71 1.83 -2.70
C VAL A 310 -3.79 2.92 -2.73
N THR A 311 -5.05 2.57 -2.98
CA THR A 311 -6.10 3.55 -3.34
C THR A 311 -7.05 3.91 -2.19
N SER A 312 -7.10 3.12 -1.12
CA SER A 312 -7.72 3.44 0.18
C SER A 312 -9.14 4.02 0.14
N GLY A 313 -9.39 5.14 0.84
CA GLY A 313 -10.68 5.81 1.00
C GLY A 313 -11.29 6.34 -0.29
N GLY A 314 -12.42 7.03 -0.14
CA GLY A 314 -13.23 7.57 -1.22
C GLY A 314 -14.55 6.83 -1.35
N TYR A 315 -15.62 7.59 -1.15
CA TYR A 315 -16.95 7.07 -0.84
C TYR A 315 -18.01 7.55 -1.84
N GLN A 316 -17.57 8.19 -2.93
CA GLN A 316 -18.43 8.63 -4.02
C GLN A 316 -18.41 7.65 -5.19
N LYS A 317 -19.54 7.50 -5.89
CA LYS A 317 -19.64 6.63 -7.08
C LYS A 317 -18.64 6.99 -8.18
N LYS A 318 -18.30 8.28 -8.32
CA LYS A 318 -17.35 8.79 -9.33
C LYS A 318 -15.89 8.42 -9.01
N THR A 319 -15.57 8.05 -7.77
CA THR A 319 -14.21 7.72 -7.33
C THR A 319 -13.55 6.65 -8.20
N ALA A 320 -14.25 5.57 -8.54
CA ALA A 320 -13.67 4.50 -9.36
C ALA A 320 -13.21 5.00 -10.74
N ARG A 321 -13.96 5.92 -11.35
CA ARG A 321 -13.56 6.53 -12.63
C ARG A 321 -12.35 7.45 -12.45
N ILE A 322 -12.31 8.25 -11.38
CA ILE A 322 -11.19 9.15 -11.08
C ILE A 322 -9.88 8.36 -10.87
N ILE A 323 -9.93 7.25 -10.13
CA ILE A 323 -8.76 6.37 -9.93
C ILE A 323 -8.28 5.83 -11.29
N ALA A 324 -9.20 5.35 -12.13
CA ALA A 324 -8.84 4.85 -13.46
C ALA A 324 -8.22 5.97 -14.33
N ASP A 325 -8.83 7.16 -14.36
CA ASP A 325 -8.33 8.32 -15.10
C ASP A 325 -6.95 8.78 -14.59
N SER A 326 -6.69 8.65 -13.29
CA SER A 326 -5.38 8.92 -12.68
C SER A 326 -4.32 7.93 -13.18
N ILE A 327 -4.60 6.63 -13.13
CA ILE A 327 -3.68 5.59 -13.63
C ILE A 327 -3.38 5.81 -15.12
N LEU A 328 -4.41 6.10 -15.92
CA LEU A 328 -4.25 6.41 -17.34
C LEU A 328 -3.44 7.70 -17.55
N ASN A 329 -3.60 8.71 -16.69
CA ASN A 329 -2.77 9.92 -16.73
C ASN A 329 -1.30 9.60 -16.44
N LEU A 330 -1.02 8.82 -15.40
CA LEU A 330 0.33 8.39 -15.07
C LEU A 330 0.99 7.69 -16.26
N HIS A 331 0.25 6.83 -16.97
CA HIS A 331 0.75 6.16 -18.17
C HIS A 331 1.01 7.15 -19.31
N ARG A 332 0.06 8.06 -19.62
CA ARG A 332 0.23 9.10 -20.65
C ARG A 332 1.40 10.04 -20.38
N GLN A 333 1.69 10.32 -19.11
CA GLN A 333 2.85 11.12 -18.69
C GLN A 333 4.17 10.32 -18.72
N GLY A 334 4.10 9.06 -19.16
CA GLY A 334 5.23 8.13 -19.19
C GLY A 334 5.70 7.70 -17.81
N LEU A 335 5.00 8.05 -16.72
CA LEU A 335 5.42 7.81 -15.33
C LEU A 335 5.31 6.32 -14.94
N ILE A 336 4.43 5.57 -15.59
CA ILE A 336 4.26 4.12 -15.49
C ILE A 336 4.21 3.48 -16.89
N GLY A 337 4.55 2.19 -17.00
CA GLY A 337 4.65 1.44 -18.26
C GLY A 337 6.07 0.94 -18.55
N GLU A 338 6.29 0.29 -19.70
CA GLU A 338 7.61 -0.28 -20.08
C GLU A 338 8.69 0.80 -20.26
N GLU A 339 8.33 1.96 -20.81
CA GLU A 339 9.20 3.14 -20.95
C GLU A 339 9.59 3.78 -19.61
N ALA A 340 9.08 3.27 -18.49
CA ALA A 340 9.41 3.78 -17.16
C ALA A 340 10.80 3.40 -16.66
N VAL A 341 11.38 2.33 -17.22
CA VAL A 341 12.61 1.71 -16.69
C VAL A 341 13.88 2.28 -17.34
N GLU A 342 13.79 2.88 -18.53
CA GLU A 342 14.97 3.37 -19.26
C GLU A 342 15.63 4.65 -18.68
N GLY A 343 15.00 5.31 -17.70
CA GLY A 343 15.52 6.52 -17.07
C GLY A 343 16.48 6.30 -15.89
N ALA A 344 16.64 5.07 -15.41
CA ALA A 344 17.56 4.73 -14.32
C ALA A 344 18.62 3.76 -14.83
N GLY A 345 19.75 4.32 -15.30
CA GLY A 345 20.87 3.53 -15.78
C GLY A 345 21.36 2.52 -14.73
N PRO A 346 21.79 1.31 -15.14
CA PRO A 346 22.22 0.28 -14.21
C PRO A 346 23.56 0.67 -13.58
N SER A 347 23.58 0.84 -12.26
CA SER A 347 24.81 0.70 -11.47
C SER A 347 25.19 -0.79 -11.46
N HIS A 348 25.81 -1.25 -12.54
CA HIS A 348 26.45 -2.57 -12.58
C HIS A 348 27.61 -2.58 -11.58
N VAL A 349 27.43 -3.28 -10.47
CA VAL A 349 28.55 -3.80 -9.69
C VAL A 349 29.11 -5.01 -10.47
N PRO A 350 30.38 -5.00 -10.92
CA PRO A 350 30.91 -6.13 -11.65
C PRO A 350 31.07 -7.34 -10.70
N LEU A 351 30.43 -8.45 -11.07
CA LEU A 351 30.70 -9.76 -10.49
C LEU A 351 32.15 -10.14 -10.84
N MET A 352 33.08 -10.02 -9.89
CA MET A 352 34.44 -10.56 -10.07
C MET A 352 34.36 -12.09 -10.12
N MET A 353 34.41 -12.65 -11.32
CA MET A 353 34.71 -14.06 -11.51
C MET A 353 36.20 -14.30 -11.19
N SER A 354 36.47 -15.02 -10.10
CA SER A 354 37.79 -15.56 -9.82
C SER A 354 38.18 -16.55 -10.92
N LYS A 355 39.09 -16.16 -11.82
CA LYS A 355 39.78 -17.12 -12.69
C LYS A 355 40.82 -17.85 -11.85
N SER A 356 40.59 -19.15 -11.68
CA SER A 356 41.60 -20.11 -11.25
C SER A 356 42.74 -20.13 -12.27
N VAL A 357 43.96 -19.91 -11.78
CA VAL A 357 45.18 -20.13 -12.54
C VAL A 357 45.50 -21.62 -12.43
N SER A 358 45.33 -22.38 -13.51
CA SER A 358 46.03 -23.66 -13.69
C SER A 358 47.26 -23.42 -14.55
N SER A 359 48.42 -23.46 -13.90
CA SER A 359 49.72 -23.56 -14.56
C SER A 359 49.96 -25.02 -14.96
N GLY A 360 50.14 -25.28 -16.25
CA GLY A 360 50.38 -26.64 -16.77
C GLY A 360 51.12 -26.63 -18.11
N ALA A 361 52.43 -26.46 -18.01
CA ALA A 361 53.53 -26.95 -18.86
C ALA A 361 53.32 -27.14 -20.39
N MET A 362 54.14 -26.42 -21.15
CA MET A 362 54.75 -26.90 -22.41
C MET A 362 55.98 -26.07 -22.72
N PHE A 363 57.18 -26.66 -22.56
CA PHE A 363 58.34 -26.33 -23.39
C PHE A 363 59.24 -27.57 -23.49
N SER A 364 59.36 -28.06 -24.71
CA SER A 364 60.40 -28.96 -25.20
C SER A 364 61.58 -28.11 -25.67
N ALA A 365 62.81 -28.49 -25.31
CA ALA A 365 63.99 -28.39 -26.16
C ALA A 365 65.20 -29.12 -25.53
N ILE A 366 65.84 -29.93 -26.38
CA ILE A 366 67.15 -30.63 -26.29
C ILE A 366 67.16 -31.96 -25.54
#